data_AF-A0A528BDC6-F1
#
_entry.id   AF-A0A528BDC6-F1
#
_cell.length_a   1.000
_cell.length_b   1.000
_cell.length_c   1.000
_cell.angle_alpha   90.00
_cell.angle_beta   90.00
_cell.angle_gamma   90.00
#
_symmetry.space_group_name_H-M   'P 1'
#
loop_
_entity.id
_entity.type
_entity.pdbx_description
1 polymer ?
#
loop_
_entity_poly.entity_id
_entity_poly.type
_entity_poly.pdbx_seq_one_letter_code
_entity_poly.pdbx_strand_id
1 'polypeptide(L)'
;LNAITFTGSVGTGKRVAAASLEHMRKFQLEMGGKNPLVVLDDADLAVAVDCAINGAYFSTGQRCTASSRLVVTDGIHDRFVDAMKDRLGKLVVGDALDTKTQIGPVVDQSQLKQDEDYIAIGRQEGADLAFGGERLDRETRGFYLQPALFTQATNAMRISREEIFGPVANVIRVKDYDEALAVANDTPFGLTSGIC
;
A
#
# COMPACT_ATOMS: atom_id res chain seq x y z
N LEU A 1 21.47 -23.13 -17.78
CA LEU A 1 20.98 -22.14 -16.79
C LEU A 1 21.25 -22.70 -15.40
N ASN A 2 22.13 -22.06 -14.61
CA ASN A 2 22.61 -22.59 -13.33
C ASN A 2 21.94 -21.93 -12.10
N ALA A 3 21.43 -20.71 -12.26
CA ALA A 3 20.71 -19.98 -11.24
C ALA A 3 19.64 -19.06 -11.87
N ILE A 4 18.63 -18.69 -11.08
CA ILE A 4 17.59 -17.72 -11.44
C ILE A 4 17.45 -16.68 -10.32
N THR A 5 17.35 -15.40 -10.69
CA THR A 5 16.84 -14.36 -9.79
C THR A 5 15.52 -13.86 -10.34
N PHE A 6 14.51 -13.75 -9.49
CA PHE A 6 13.17 -13.30 -9.86
C PHE A 6 12.71 -12.22 -8.88
N THR A 7 12.19 -11.11 -9.42
CA THR A 7 11.50 -10.07 -8.67
C THR A 7 10.12 -9.87 -9.25
N GLY A 8 9.07 -10.02 -8.44
CA GLY A 8 7.68 -9.88 -8.90
C GLY A 8 6.66 -10.51 -7.96
N SER A 9 5.47 -10.83 -8.47
CA SER A 9 4.38 -11.31 -7.61
C SER A 9 4.65 -12.68 -6.97
N VAL A 10 4.06 -12.90 -5.79
CA VAL A 10 4.17 -14.16 -5.03
C VAL A 10 3.74 -15.37 -5.88
N GLY A 11 2.64 -15.25 -6.62
CA GLY A 11 2.13 -16.32 -7.46
C GLY A 11 3.10 -16.74 -8.56
N THR A 12 3.76 -15.77 -9.21
CA THR A 12 4.77 -16.06 -10.24
C THR A 12 6.05 -16.61 -9.61
N GLY A 13 6.53 -16.04 -8.50
CA GLY A 13 7.72 -16.50 -7.80
C GLY A 13 7.60 -17.97 -7.36
N LYS A 14 6.44 -18.39 -6.85
CA LYS A 14 6.16 -19.80 -6.52
C LYS A 14 6.27 -20.73 -7.74
N ARG A 15 5.79 -20.31 -8.91
CA ARG A 15 5.93 -21.08 -10.16
C ARG A 15 7.39 -21.18 -10.61
N VAL A 16 8.15 -20.08 -10.51
CA VAL A 16 9.59 -20.07 -10.81
C VAL A 16 10.35 -21.03 -9.88
N ALA A 17 10.03 -21.04 -8.58
CA ALA A 17 10.61 -21.95 -7.62
C ALA A 17 10.32 -23.42 -7.99
N ALA A 18 9.06 -23.75 -8.25
CA ALA A 18 8.65 -25.11 -8.60
C ALA A 18 9.36 -25.62 -9.86
N ALA A 19 9.41 -24.82 -10.93
CA ALA A 19 10.11 -25.17 -12.16
C ALA A 19 11.65 -25.26 -11.98
N SER A 20 12.21 -24.60 -10.96
CA SER A 20 13.64 -24.66 -10.66
C SER A 20 14.04 -25.98 -9.97
N LEU A 21 13.11 -26.60 -9.22
CA LEU A 21 13.35 -27.85 -8.49
C LEU A 21 13.60 -29.03 -9.43
N GLU A 22 12.86 -29.13 -10.55
CA GLU A 22 13.04 -30.19 -11.56
C GLU A 22 14.48 -30.27 -12.10
N HIS A 23 15.19 -29.15 -12.04
CA HIS A 23 16.54 -29.00 -12.57
C HIS A 23 17.59 -28.74 -11.48
N MET A 24 17.21 -28.78 -10.20
CA MET A 24 18.07 -28.47 -9.05
C MET A 24 18.83 -27.13 -9.20
N ARG A 25 18.17 -26.12 -9.78
CA ARG A 25 18.76 -24.78 -9.98
C ARG A 25 18.73 -24.01 -8.67
N LYS A 26 19.76 -23.19 -8.42
CA LYS A 26 19.69 -22.16 -7.38
C LYS A 26 18.66 -21.10 -7.78
N PHE A 27 17.90 -20.58 -6.83
CA PHE A 27 16.99 -19.47 -7.09
C PHE A 27 16.94 -18.46 -5.94
N GLN A 28 16.72 -17.19 -6.29
CA GLN A 28 16.40 -16.09 -5.38
C GLN A 28 15.07 -15.48 -5.81
N LEU A 29 14.19 -15.21 -4.84
CA LEU A 29 12.85 -14.64 -5.08
C LEU A 29 12.68 -13.41 -4.19
N GLU A 30 12.58 -12.24 -4.81
CA GLU A 30 12.12 -11.01 -4.16
C GLU A 30 10.67 -10.80 -4.54
N MET A 31 9.76 -10.92 -3.58
CA MET A 31 8.32 -10.93 -3.87
C MET A 31 7.58 -9.77 -3.22
N GLY A 32 6.27 -9.72 -3.44
CA GLY A 32 5.39 -8.70 -2.90
C GLY A 32 5.41 -8.58 -1.37
N GLY A 33 4.74 -7.53 -0.88
CA GLY A 33 4.67 -7.19 0.53
C GLY A 33 3.31 -6.66 0.98
N LYS A 34 3.11 -6.65 2.29
CA LYS A 34 2.02 -5.92 2.95
C LYS A 34 2.57 -5.13 4.13
N ASN A 35 3.44 -4.18 3.79
CA ASN A 35 4.36 -3.56 4.73
C ASN A 35 3.60 -2.64 5.70
N PRO A 36 3.76 -2.84 7.02
CA PRO A 36 3.18 -1.94 8.01
C PRO A 36 4.05 -0.70 8.21
N LEU A 37 3.39 0.46 8.36
CA LEU A 37 3.94 1.61 9.08
C LEU A 37 3.21 1.71 10.42
N VAL A 38 3.93 1.53 11.51
CA VAL A 38 3.41 1.72 12.87
C VAL A 38 3.58 3.19 13.25
N VAL A 39 2.53 3.82 13.76
CA VAL A 39 2.55 5.20 14.26
C VAL A 39 2.05 5.19 15.70
N LEU A 40 2.95 5.55 16.63
CA LEU A 40 2.66 5.56 18.06
C LEU A 40 2.12 6.92 18.53
N ASP A 41 1.56 6.96 19.74
CA ASP A 41 0.90 8.15 20.29
C ASP A 41 1.86 9.34 20.49
N ASP A 42 3.14 9.05 20.69
CA ASP A 42 4.22 10.01 20.86
C ASP A 42 4.94 10.36 19.55
N ALA A 43 4.53 9.80 18.42
CA ALA A 43 5.08 10.11 17.11
C ALA A 43 4.91 11.60 16.78
N ASP A 44 5.93 12.19 16.14
CA ASP A 44 5.76 13.50 15.52
C ASP A 44 4.75 13.37 14.38
N LEU A 45 3.58 14.00 14.54
CA LEU A 45 2.47 13.89 13.60
C LEU A 45 2.85 14.32 12.18
N ALA A 46 3.65 15.37 12.02
CA ALA A 46 4.03 15.86 10.70
C ALA A 46 4.97 14.87 10.01
N VAL A 47 5.95 14.34 10.74
CA VAL A 47 6.87 13.32 10.25
C VAL A 47 6.11 12.04 9.89
N ALA A 48 5.23 11.56 10.78
CA ALA A 48 4.45 10.35 10.56
C ALA A 48 3.56 10.44 9.31
N VAL A 49 2.89 11.58 9.11
CA VAL A 49 2.05 11.82 7.92
C VAL A 49 2.90 11.87 6.66
N ASP A 50 4.05 12.57 6.66
CA ASP A 50 4.93 12.62 5.49
C ASP A 50 5.52 11.23 5.16
N CYS A 51 5.91 10.46 6.18
CA CYS A 51 6.35 9.08 6.03
C CYS A 51 5.25 8.19 5.44
N ALA A 52 4.01 8.29 5.94
CA ALA A 52 2.88 7.54 5.43
C ALA A 52 2.54 7.92 3.98
N ILE A 53 2.54 9.21 3.66
CA ILE A 53 2.21 9.70 2.31
C ILE A 53 3.26 9.25 1.30
N ASN A 54 4.54 9.42 1.64
CA ASN A 54 5.63 8.94 0.79
C ASN A 54 5.59 7.41 0.68
N GLY A 55 5.41 6.71 1.79
CA GLY A 55 5.40 5.25 1.91
C GLY A 55 4.27 4.59 1.12
N ALA A 56 3.07 5.14 1.16
CA ALA A 56 1.88 4.53 0.58
C ALA A 56 1.62 4.91 -0.88
N TYR A 57 1.88 6.17 -1.28
CA TYR A 57 1.31 6.72 -2.53
C TYR A 57 2.34 7.08 -3.60
N PHE A 58 3.59 7.36 -3.24
CA PHE A 58 4.62 7.69 -4.24
C PHE A 58 4.93 6.47 -5.13
N SER A 59 5.34 6.74 -6.38
CA SER A 59 5.36 5.73 -7.46
C SER A 59 3.99 5.06 -7.65
N THR A 60 2.92 5.78 -7.34
CA THR A 60 1.53 5.32 -7.43
C THR A 60 1.28 4.06 -6.58
N GLY A 61 1.99 3.92 -5.47
CA GLY A 61 1.93 2.74 -4.59
C GLY A 61 2.49 1.44 -5.20
N GLN A 62 3.01 1.49 -6.42
CA GLN A 62 3.56 0.34 -7.15
C GLN A 62 5.02 0.08 -6.74
N ARG A 63 5.23 -0.18 -5.45
CA ARG A 63 6.53 -0.55 -4.87
C ARG A 63 6.33 -1.73 -3.94
N CYS A 64 7.21 -2.73 -4.03
CA CYS A 64 7.17 -3.87 -3.10
C CYS A 64 7.32 -3.43 -1.64
N THR A 65 8.02 -2.32 -1.38
CA THR A 65 8.22 -1.69 -0.07
C THR A 65 7.14 -0.67 0.32
N ALA A 66 6.06 -0.51 -0.46
CA ALA A 66 5.03 0.47 -0.15
C ALA A 66 4.32 0.12 1.18
N SER A 67 4.17 1.13 2.04
CA SER A 67 3.48 1.01 3.33
C SER A 67 1.98 1.20 3.16
N SER A 68 1.28 0.18 2.66
CA SER A 68 -0.16 0.24 2.40
C SER A 68 -1.04 -0.10 3.62
N ARG A 69 -0.43 -0.48 4.75
CA ARG A 69 -1.10 -0.76 6.03
C ARG A 69 -0.55 0.16 7.11
N LEU A 70 -1.34 1.13 7.53
CA LEU A 70 -0.96 2.13 8.53
C LEU A 70 -1.56 1.70 9.87
N VAL A 71 -0.73 1.25 10.81
CA VAL A 71 -1.15 0.74 12.12
C VAL A 71 -0.94 1.87 13.13
N VAL A 72 -2.03 2.44 13.65
CA VAL A 72 -1.98 3.72 14.37
C VAL A 72 -2.60 3.56 15.75
N THR A 73 -1.88 3.96 16.80
CA THR A 73 -2.38 3.89 18.16
C THR A 73 -3.50 4.90 18.43
N ASP A 74 -4.37 4.59 19.38
CA ASP A 74 -5.64 5.27 19.61
C ASP A 74 -5.50 6.77 19.91
N GLY A 75 -4.48 7.17 20.68
CA GLY A 75 -4.29 8.56 21.12
C GLY A 75 -3.94 9.55 20.00
N ILE A 76 -3.33 9.09 18.91
CA ILE A 76 -2.98 9.92 17.74
C ILE A 76 -3.90 9.70 16.53
N HIS A 77 -4.64 8.58 16.49
CA HIS A 77 -5.40 8.11 15.34
C HIS A 77 -6.19 9.20 14.60
N ASP A 78 -7.09 9.91 15.29
CA ASP A 78 -8.01 10.83 14.61
C ASP A 78 -7.28 12.03 14.00
N ARG A 79 -6.30 12.57 14.73
CA ARG A 79 -5.43 13.65 14.24
C ARG A 79 -4.59 13.20 13.05
N PHE A 80 -4.10 11.95 13.08
CA PHE A 80 -3.37 11.34 11.97
C PHE A 80 -4.25 11.19 10.72
N VAL A 81 -5.46 10.63 10.87
CA VAL A 81 -6.41 10.47 9.76
C VAL A 81 -6.76 11.82 9.14
N ASP A 82 -7.07 12.83 9.96
CA ASP A 82 -7.41 14.16 9.45
C ASP A 82 -6.24 14.80 8.68
N ALA A 83 -5.02 14.73 9.23
CA ALA A 83 -3.82 15.24 8.57
C ALA A 83 -3.49 14.48 7.27
N MET A 84 -3.74 13.17 7.23
CA MET A 84 -3.60 12.36 6.02
C MET A 84 -4.55 12.83 4.91
N LYS A 85 -5.85 13.02 5.20
CA LYS A 85 -6.84 13.52 4.23
C LYS A 85 -6.42 14.90 3.69
N ASP A 86 -6.00 15.81 4.57
CA ASP A 86 -5.55 17.14 4.18
C ASP A 86 -4.32 17.09 3.27
N ARG A 87 -3.38 16.19 3.56
CA ARG A 87 -2.16 16.03 2.76
C ARG A 87 -2.44 15.38 1.41
N LEU A 88 -3.33 14.40 1.38
CA LEU A 88 -3.81 13.72 0.16
C LEU A 88 -4.55 14.68 -0.78
N GLY A 89 -5.40 15.55 -0.24
CA GLY A 89 -6.12 16.57 -1.02
C GLY A 89 -5.23 17.58 -1.74
N LYS A 90 -3.95 17.67 -1.34
CA LYS A 90 -2.95 18.57 -1.95
C LYS A 90 -2.04 17.87 -2.97
N LEU A 91 -2.14 16.55 -3.13
CA LEU A 91 -1.32 15.82 -4.09
C LEU A 91 -1.78 16.07 -5.53
N VAL A 92 -0.82 16.33 -6.41
CA VAL A 92 -1.07 16.46 -7.84
C VAL A 92 -0.94 15.10 -8.53
N VAL A 93 -2.07 14.58 -9.03
CA VAL A 93 -2.13 13.38 -9.88
C VAL A 93 -2.17 13.80 -11.34
N GLY A 94 -1.20 13.39 -12.14
CA GLY A 94 -1.04 13.90 -13.51
C GLY A 94 -0.02 13.15 -14.36
N ASP A 95 0.29 13.71 -15.53
CA ASP A 95 1.29 13.17 -16.45
C ASP A 95 2.66 13.04 -15.75
N ALA A 96 3.29 11.88 -15.88
CA ALA A 96 4.58 11.59 -15.25
C ALA A 96 5.72 12.49 -15.76
N LEU A 97 5.55 13.14 -16.92
CA LEU A 97 6.53 14.09 -17.46
C LEU A 97 6.31 15.54 -17.00
N ASP A 98 5.17 15.86 -16.36
CA ASP A 98 4.94 17.19 -15.78
C ASP A 98 5.69 17.32 -14.44
N THR A 99 6.48 18.37 -14.29
CA THR A 99 7.26 18.65 -13.07
C THR A 99 6.40 18.97 -11.85
N LYS A 100 5.12 19.29 -12.04
CA LYS A 100 4.15 19.48 -10.95
C LYS A 100 3.54 18.17 -10.47
N THR A 101 3.61 17.10 -11.25
CA THR A 101 3.03 15.81 -10.89
C THR A 101 3.79 15.18 -9.73
N GLN A 102 3.03 14.72 -8.75
CA GLN A 102 3.56 13.97 -7.61
C GLN A 102 3.20 12.48 -7.71
N ILE A 103 2.01 12.18 -8.23
CA ILE A 103 1.52 10.81 -8.43
C ILE A 103 1.22 10.61 -9.93
N GLY A 104 1.91 9.66 -10.55
CA GLY A 104 1.73 9.30 -11.95
C GLY A 104 0.57 8.32 -12.17
N PRO A 105 0.35 7.87 -13.42
CA PRO A 105 -0.65 6.84 -13.71
C PRO A 105 -0.24 5.47 -13.13
N VAL A 106 -1.24 4.62 -12.93
CA VAL A 106 -1.07 3.18 -12.74
C VAL A 106 -0.47 2.58 -14.02
N VAL A 107 0.30 1.50 -13.90
CA VAL A 107 1.14 0.95 -14.99
C VAL A 107 0.33 0.53 -16.21
N ASP A 108 -0.82 -0.11 -16.01
CA ASP A 108 -1.69 -0.58 -17.08
C ASP A 108 -3.16 -0.70 -16.65
N GLN A 109 -4.02 -1.03 -17.61
CA GLN A 109 -5.46 -1.17 -17.40
C GLN A 109 -5.81 -2.33 -16.44
N SER A 110 -5.02 -3.41 -16.46
CA SER A 110 -5.29 -4.59 -15.62
C SER A 110 -5.02 -4.28 -14.15
N GLN A 111 -3.94 -3.56 -13.86
CA GLN A 111 -3.63 -3.09 -12.51
C GLN A 111 -4.64 -2.02 -12.05
N LEU A 112 -5.03 -1.08 -12.92
CA LEU A 112 -6.07 -0.09 -12.57
C LEU A 112 -7.39 -0.79 -12.17
N LYS A 113 -7.81 -1.79 -12.95
CA LYS A 113 -9.00 -2.57 -12.63
C LYS A 113 -8.84 -3.32 -11.30
N GLN A 114 -7.68 -3.90 -11.03
CA GLN A 114 -7.40 -4.55 -9.75
C GLN A 114 -7.54 -3.55 -8.59
N ASP A 115 -6.99 -2.34 -8.73
CA ASP A 115 -7.10 -1.30 -7.70
C ASP A 115 -8.56 -0.90 -7.46
N GLU A 116 -9.35 -0.69 -8.52
CA GLU A 116 -10.79 -0.41 -8.46
C GLU A 116 -11.57 -1.55 -7.78
N ASP A 117 -11.25 -2.81 -8.10
CA ASP A 117 -11.86 -3.99 -7.49
C ASP A 117 -11.57 -4.06 -5.98
N TYR A 118 -10.34 -3.77 -5.54
CA TYR A 118 -9.99 -3.75 -4.11
C TYR A 118 -10.61 -2.57 -3.36
N ILE A 119 -10.78 -1.41 -4.00
CA ILE A 119 -11.53 -0.29 -3.43
C ILE A 119 -13.00 -0.72 -3.21
N ALA A 120 -13.59 -1.44 -4.16
CA ALA A 120 -14.94 -1.98 -3.99
C ALA A 120 -15.00 -3.02 -2.84
N ILE A 121 -14.01 -3.92 -2.75
CA ILE A 121 -13.92 -4.91 -1.65
C ILE A 121 -13.81 -4.22 -0.30
N GLY A 122 -12.97 -3.19 -0.15
CA GLY A 122 -12.83 -2.47 1.11
C GLY A 122 -14.16 -1.90 1.62
N ARG A 123 -14.94 -1.29 0.71
CA ARG A 123 -16.29 -0.80 1.03
C ARG A 123 -17.26 -1.94 1.40
N GLN A 124 -17.22 -3.05 0.66
CA GLN A 124 -18.08 -4.22 0.91
C GLN A 124 -17.79 -4.90 2.26
N GLU A 125 -16.53 -4.89 2.69
CA GLU A 125 -16.10 -5.45 3.98
C GLU A 125 -16.32 -4.49 5.16
N GLY A 126 -16.82 -3.28 4.91
CA GLY A 126 -17.23 -2.32 5.93
C GLY A 126 -16.16 -1.29 6.31
N ALA A 127 -15.03 -1.23 5.59
CA ALA A 127 -14.10 -0.11 5.73
C ALA A 127 -14.70 1.16 5.12
N ASP A 128 -14.43 2.30 5.75
CA ASP A 128 -14.86 3.60 5.24
C ASP A 128 -13.83 4.17 4.28
N LEU A 129 -14.24 4.51 3.05
CA LEU A 129 -13.36 5.20 2.11
C LEU A 129 -13.37 6.70 2.46
N ALA A 130 -12.50 7.07 3.39
CA ALA A 130 -12.39 8.42 3.93
C ALA A 130 -11.82 9.45 2.94
N PHE A 131 -11.10 8.99 1.91
CA PHE A 131 -10.59 9.86 0.84
C PHE A 131 -10.46 9.12 -0.48
N GLY A 132 -10.88 9.79 -1.56
CA GLY A 132 -10.52 9.50 -2.94
C GLY A 132 -10.95 8.15 -3.48
N GLY A 133 -10.05 7.47 -4.21
CA GLY A 133 -10.33 6.20 -4.89
C GLY A 133 -11.15 6.31 -6.18
N GLU A 134 -11.25 7.51 -6.75
CA GLU A 134 -11.92 7.74 -8.03
C GLU A 134 -10.95 7.64 -9.21
N ARG A 135 -11.42 7.07 -10.31
CA ARG A 135 -10.70 7.14 -11.58
C ARG A 135 -10.70 8.58 -12.09
N LEU A 136 -9.58 8.99 -12.65
CA LEU A 136 -9.35 10.35 -13.08
C LEU A 136 -9.13 10.43 -14.59
N ASP A 137 -9.83 11.35 -15.24
CA ASP A 137 -9.53 11.76 -16.61
C ASP A 137 -8.53 12.93 -16.58
N ARG A 138 -7.54 12.89 -17.47
CA ARG A 138 -6.48 13.90 -17.62
C ARG A 138 -6.29 14.22 -19.09
N GLU A 139 -5.62 15.34 -19.36
CA GLU A 139 -5.32 15.78 -20.73
C GLU A 139 -4.49 14.74 -21.50
N THR A 140 -3.42 14.24 -20.88
CA THR A 140 -2.69 13.08 -21.36
C THR A 140 -3.48 11.82 -21.03
N ARG A 141 -3.68 10.92 -22.02
CA ARG A 141 -4.33 9.63 -21.78
C ARG A 141 -3.45 8.74 -20.90
N GLY A 142 -4.04 8.15 -19.86
CA GLY A 142 -3.36 7.25 -18.95
C GLY A 142 -4.33 6.56 -17.98
N PHE A 143 -3.79 5.74 -17.09
CA PHE A 143 -4.55 4.99 -16.09
C PHE A 143 -4.48 5.70 -14.74
N TYR A 144 -5.08 6.89 -14.64
CA TYR A 144 -4.99 7.69 -13.42
C TYR A 144 -6.04 7.27 -12.39
N LEU A 145 -5.56 7.04 -11.18
CA LEU A 145 -6.38 6.74 -10.01
C LEU A 145 -6.07 7.76 -8.91
N GLN A 146 -7.10 8.34 -8.31
CA GLN A 146 -6.93 9.18 -7.14
C GLN A 146 -6.46 8.31 -5.96
N PRO A 147 -5.48 8.77 -5.16
CA PRO A 147 -5.13 8.10 -3.92
C PRO A 147 -6.36 7.74 -3.09
N ALA A 148 -6.37 6.55 -2.52
CA ALA A 148 -7.44 6.05 -1.67
C ALA A 148 -6.95 5.85 -0.22
N LEU A 149 -7.72 6.35 0.74
CA LEU A 149 -7.48 6.11 2.17
C LEU A 149 -8.72 5.47 2.78
N PHE A 150 -8.56 4.23 3.24
CA PHE A 150 -9.56 3.57 4.05
C PHE A 150 -9.31 3.82 5.54
N THR A 151 -10.38 4.03 6.29
CA THR A 151 -10.40 4.05 7.75
C THR A 151 -11.40 3.03 8.26
N GLN A 152 -11.46 2.82 9.58
CA GLN A 152 -12.28 1.75 10.18
C GLN A 152 -11.94 0.36 9.60
N ALA A 153 -10.72 0.20 9.08
CA ALA A 153 -10.26 -1.08 8.57
C ALA A 153 -9.83 -1.97 9.73
N THR A 154 -10.05 -3.27 9.60
CA THR A 154 -9.53 -4.27 10.53
C THR A 154 -8.48 -5.11 9.83
N ASN A 155 -7.54 -5.69 10.59
CA ASN A 155 -6.50 -6.51 10.00
C ASN A 155 -7.04 -7.76 9.27
N ALA A 156 -8.29 -8.17 9.55
CA ALA A 156 -8.93 -9.31 8.89
C ALA A 156 -9.40 -9.01 7.45
N MET A 157 -9.60 -7.73 7.10
CA MET A 157 -10.10 -7.33 5.79
C MET A 157 -9.07 -7.60 4.69
N ARG A 158 -9.54 -7.95 3.49
CA ARG A 158 -8.68 -8.25 2.34
C ARG A 158 -7.78 -7.07 1.96
N ILE A 159 -8.28 -5.84 2.08
CA ILE A 159 -7.49 -4.62 1.84
C ILE A 159 -6.30 -4.48 2.82
N SER A 160 -6.33 -5.16 3.96
CA SER A 160 -5.26 -5.20 4.97
C SER A 160 -4.39 -6.45 4.86
N ARG A 161 -4.87 -7.53 4.22
CA ARG A 161 -4.16 -8.82 4.06
C ARG A 161 -3.44 -8.99 2.72
N GLU A 162 -4.01 -8.45 1.65
CA GLU A 162 -3.58 -8.70 0.28
C GLU A 162 -2.81 -7.49 -0.29
N GLU A 163 -1.86 -7.78 -1.18
CA GLU A 163 -1.10 -6.76 -1.90
C GLU A 163 -1.95 -6.21 -3.04
N ILE A 164 -2.36 -4.95 -2.93
CA ILE A 164 -3.14 -4.24 -3.96
C ILE A 164 -2.21 -3.77 -5.09
N PHE A 165 -1.04 -3.23 -4.72
CA PHE A 165 -0.02 -2.68 -5.62
C PHE A 165 -0.48 -1.44 -6.39
N GLY A 166 -1.29 -0.60 -5.74
CA GLY A 166 -1.76 0.70 -6.25
C GLY A 166 -1.77 1.76 -5.13
N PRO A 167 -2.23 2.98 -5.41
CA PRO A 167 -2.20 4.11 -4.49
C PRO A 167 -3.33 4.02 -3.45
N VAL A 168 -3.42 2.88 -2.75
CA VAL A 168 -4.48 2.54 -1.79
C VAL A 168 -3.84 2.14 -0.47
N ALA A 169 -4.22 2.82 0.61
CA ALA A 169 -3.81 2.46 1.97
C ALA A 169 -5.02 2.38 2.90
N ASN A 170 -4.84 1.66 4.01
CA ASN A 170 -5.82 1.59 5.09
C ASN A 170 -5.18 1.91 6.44
N VAL A 171 -5.95 2.55 7.31
CA VAL A 171 -5.62 2.81 8.71
C VAL A 171 -6.31 1.77 9.59
N ILE A 172 -5.51 1.06 10.38
CA ILE A 172 -5.95 0.13 11.41
C ILE A 172 -5.65 0.78 12.76
N ARG A 173 -6.71 1.12 13.49
CA ARG A 173 -6.60 1.62 14.86
C ARG A 173 -6.25 0.48 15.80
N VAL A 174 -5.27 0.70 16.67
CA VAL A 174 -4.85 -0.23 17.73
C VAL A 174 -4.76 0.50 19.06
N LYS A 175 -4.86 -0.22 20.18
CA LYS A 175 -4.86 0.35 21.53
C LYS A 175 -3.49 0.89 21.93
N ASP A 176 -2.44 0.12 21.69
CA ASP A 176 -1.09 0.37 22.21
C ASP A 176 -0.01 -0.28 21.32
N TYR A 177 1.25 -0.12 21.73
CA TYR A 177 2.41 -0.66 21.02
C TYR A 177 2.37 -2.19 20.88
N ASP A 178 1.95 -2.91 21.92
CA ASP A 178 1.95 -4.38 21.91
C ASP A 178 0.95 -4.90 20.88
N GLU A 179 -0.25 -4.29 20.82
CA GLU A 179 -1.21 -4.59 19.77
C GLU A 179 -0.69 -4.16 18.38
N ALA A 180 -0.04 -3.00 18.28
CA ALA A 180 0.56 -2.54 17.03
C ALA A 180 1.58 -3.54 16.47
N LEU A 181 2.45 -4.07 17.34
CA LEU A 181 3.45 -5.08 16.99
C LEU A 181 2.79 -6.40 16.56
N ALA A 182 1.75 -6.83 17.26
CA ALA A 182 1.00 -8.04 16.92
C ALA A 182 0.32 -7.90 15.55
N VAL A 183 -0.38 -6.79 15.31
CA VAL A 183 -1.05 -6.49 14.04
C VAL A 183 -0.02 -6.35 12.91
N ALA A 184 1.10 -5.66 13.14
CA ALA A 184 2.18 -5.52 12.16
C ALA A 184 2.75 -6.88 11.72
N ASN A 185 2.86 -7.85 12.62
CA ASN A 185 3.36 -9.19 12.28
C ASN A 185 2.28 -10.15 11.76
N ASP A 186 1.01 -9.91 12.02
CA ASP A 186 -0.08 -10.72 11.49
C ASP A 186 -0.33 -10.41 10.00
N THR A 187 0.47 -11.05 9.15
CA THR A 187 0.43 -10.99 7.68
C THR A 187 1.24 -12.17 7.10
N PRO A 188 0.89 -12.72 5.93
CA PRO A 188 1.71 -13.74 5.28
C PRO A 188 3.00 -13.19 4.65
N PHE A 189 3.23 -11.88 4.71
CA PHE A 189 4.38 -11.17 4.13
C PHE A 189 5.41 -10.76 5.20
N GLY A 190 6.60 -10.32 4.78
CA GLY A 190 7.66 -9.91 5.72
C GLY A 190 8.81 -9.14 5.06
N LEU A 191 8.51 -8.25 4.11
CA LEU A 191 9.53 -7.56 3.32
C LEU A 191 10.14 -6.35 4.05
N THR A 192 9.32 -5.36 4.44
CA THR A 192 9.79 -4.19 5.20
C THR A 192 8.76 -3.74 6.23
N SER A 193 9.21 -2.94 7.22
CA SER A 193 8.35 -2.26 8.19
C SER A 193 8.96 -0.89 8.54
N GLY A 194 8.12 0.08 8.85
CA GLY A 194 8.51 1.36 9.44
C GLY A 194 7.82 1.57 10.79
N ILE A 195 8.42 2.42 11.63
CA ILE A 195 7.85 2.87 12.90
C ILE A 195 8.14 4.36 13.06
N CYS A 196 7.12 5.11 13.47
CA CYS A 196 7.19 6.52 13.81
C CYS A 196 6.72 6.72 15.25
#